data_AF-A0A1G3FYL5-F1
#
_entry.id   AF-A0A1G3FYL5-F1
#
_cell.length_a   1.000
_cell.length_b   1.000
_cell.length_c   1.000
_cell.angle_alpha   90.00
_cell.angle_beta   90.00
_cell.angle_gamma   90.00
#
_symmetry.space_group_name_H-M   'P 1'
#
loop_
_entity.id
_entity.type
_entity.pdbx_description
1 polymer ?
#
loop_
_entity_poly.entity_id
_entity_poly.type
_entity_poly.pdbx_seq_one_letter_code
_entity_poly.pdbx_strand_id
1 'polypeptide(L)'
;MTISDPLEVVLDRVMEGHLDDREVTYTVNRLASLAAADSDVAAPDNLMSRSLGAFLARKRAEQQQYLEKVEQLWDYAKEAVEDDPQAAVVLIASQSGLPLDLLERLRQRLYVGIGGLPTTIEGWVDWTMDWLKSDVAAREHLLRDVQRSATASTGKTAKSAVNVAVLNALVPGIKGWISGRPLNEIERALGGDPDGKSDTAKMCPQARELIATFIPRGLSFIMGLISRMAEELDVTGAQEDLDESTLQSLTAAVRRGFDTVGKLEFANSRRDILGRVQLHKIYDERQQIVDLDFDDDLYV
;
A
#
# COMPACT_ATOMS: atom_id res chain seq x y z
N MET A 1 -16.12 -34.41 0.06
CA MET A 1 -15.65 -33.05 -0.24
C MET A 1 -16.42 -32.13 0.69
N THR A 2 -15.78 -31.66 1.75
CA THR A 2 -16.43 -30.81 2.76
C THR A 2 -16.26 -29.38 2.31
N ILE A 3 -17.32 -28.73 1.86
CA ILE A 3 -17.32 -27.28 1.62
C ILE A 3 -17.36 -26.64 3.00
N SER A 4 -16.23 -26.11 3.46
CA SER A 4 -16.13 -25.33 4.69
C SER A 4 -16.44 -23.88 4.34
N ASP A 5 -17.38 -23.27 5.08
CA ASP A 5 -17.70 -21.85 4.91
C ASP A 5 -16.54 -21.01 5.47
N PRO A 6 -15.92 -20.12 4.68
CA PRO A 6 -14.88 -19.20 5.17
C PRO A 6 -15.30 -18.40 6.40
N LEU A 7 -16.59 -18.08 6.54
CA LEU A 7 -17.10 -17.38 7.72
C LEU A 7 -17.09 -18.27 8.98
N GLU A 8 -17.40 -19.56 8.84
CA GLU A 8 -17.38 -20.53 9.96
C GLU A 8 -15.95 -20.67 10.51
N VAL A 9 -14.95 -20.70 9.62
CA VAL A 9 -13.52 -20.72 10.00
C VAL A 9 -13.11 -19.47 10.78
N VAL A 10 -13.57 -18.29 10.36
CA VAL A 10 -13.29 -17.03 11.06
C VAL A 10 -13.96 -17.01 12.44
N LEU A 11 -15.22 -17.43 12.52
CA LEU A 11 -15.99 -17.48 13.77
C LEU A 11 -15.38 -18.47 14.78
N ASP A 12 -14.90 -19.62 14.31
CA ASP A 12 -14.18 -20.59 15.16
C ASP A 12 -12.89 -19.99 15.73
N ARG A 13 -12.10 -19.31 14.89
CA ARG A 13 -10.86 -18.64 15.32
C ARG A 13 -11.10 -17.51 16.33
N VAL A 14 -12.20 -16.77 16.21
CA VAL A 14 -12.60 -15.75 17.19
C VAL A 14 -12.89 -16.40 18.55
N MET A 15 -13.62 -17.51 18.58
CA MET A 15 -13.89 -18.24 19.83
C MET A 15 -12.63 -18.83 20.47
N GLU A 16 -11.68 -19.28 19.65
CA GLU A 16 -10.39 -19.79 20.11
C GLU A 16 -9.44 -18.67 20.60
N GLY A 17 -9.86 -17.41 20.52
CA GLY A 17 -9.07 -16.25 20.95
C GLY A 17 -7.96 -15.86 19.96
N HIS A 18 -8.01 -16.35 18.72
CA HIS A 18 -7.04 -16.05 17.66
C HIS A 18 -7.34 -14.72 16.97
N LEU A 19 -7.40 -13.63 17.74
CA LEU A 19 -7.74 -12.29 17.27
C LEU A 19 -6.68 -11.68 16.33
N ASP A 20 -5.44 -12.18 16.38
CA ASP A 20 -4.33 -11.77 15.51
C ASP A 20 -4.35 -12.44 14.12
N ASP A 21 -5.33 -13.32 13.86
CA ASP A 21 -5.49 -13.99 12.58
C ASP A 21 -5.97 -13.01 11.49
N ARG A 22 -5.38 -13.09 10.29
CA ARG A 22 -5.65 -12.16 9.19
C ARG A 22 -7.12 -12.16 8.76
N GLU A 23 -7.75 -13.33 8.69
CA GLU A 23 -9.14 -13.43 8.24
C GLU A 23 -10.10 -12.94 9.33
N VAL A 24 -9.72 -13.12 10.61
CA VAL A 24 -10.41 -12.55 11.78
C VAL A 24 -10.30 -11.03 11.78
N THR A 25 -9.09 -10.47 11.77
CA THR A 25 -8.87 -9.02 11.76
C THR A 25 -9.56 -8.36 10.56
N TYR A 26 -9.48 -8.97 9.37
CA TYR A 26 -10.19 -8.47 8.19
C TYR A 26 -11.71 -8.43 8.39
N THR A 27 -12.28 -9.51 8.91
CA THR A 27 -13.73 -9.61 9.13
C THR A 27 -14.21 -8.66 10.21
N VAL A 28 -13.45 -8.54 11.31
CA VAL A 28 -13.70 -7.57 12.39
C VAL A 28 -13.68 -6.15 11.84
N ASN A 29 -12.61 -5.76 11.13
CA ASN A 29 -12.52 -4.41 10.54
C ASN A 29 -13.65 -4.13 9.54
N ARG A 30 -14.04 -5.13 8.76
CA ARG A 30 -15.17 -4.99 7.82
C ARG A 30 -16.50 -4.88 8.54
N LEU A 31 -16.72 -5.59 9.63
CA LEU A 31 -17.95 -5.46 10.43
C LEU A 31 -17.97 -4.16 11.22
N ALA A 32 -16.86 -3.77 11.82
CA ALA A 32 -16.66 -2.48 12.47
C ALA A 32 -17.01 -1.35 11.49
N SER A 33 -16.59 -1.49 10.23
CA SER A 33 -16.92 -0.49 9.22
C SER A 33 -18.39 -0.43 8.83
N LEU A 34 -19.08 -1.58 8.80
CA LEU A 34 -20.52 -1.64 8.57
C LEU A 34 -21.30 -1.09 9.77
N ALA A 35 -20.79 -1.30 10.99
CA ALA A 35 -21.35 -0.79 12.24
C ALA A 35 -21.31 0.74 12.29
N ALA A 36 -20.18 1.33 11.88
CA ALA A 36 -19.97 2.78 11.95
C ALA A 36 -20.67 3.56 10.82
N ALA A 37 -21.02 2.91 9.71
CA ALA A 37 -21.67 3.53 8.55
C ALA A 37 -23.21 3.70 8.68
N ASP A 38 -23.73 3.53 9.89
CA ASP A 38 -25.12 3.76 10.34
C ASP A 38 -26.20 3.50 9.27
N SER A 39 -26.45 2.21 9.00
CA SER A 39 -27.63 1.78 8.24
C SER A 39 -28.22 0.53 8.85
N ASP A 40 -29.56 0.44 8.88
CA ASP A 40 -30.38 -0.73 9.25
C ASP A 40 -29.95 -2.08 8.59
N VAL A 41 -29.00 -2.04 7.65
CA VAL A 41 -28.33 -3.18 7.01
C VAL A 41 -27.35 -3.88 7.97
N ALA A 42 -26.83 -3.16 8.98
CA ALA A 42 -25.80 -3.60 9.91
C ALA A 42 -26.34 -4.32 11.16
N ALA A 43 -27.66 -4.56 11.27
CA ALA A 43 -28.16 -5.42 12.35
C ALA A 43 -27.51 -6.82 12.21
N PRO A 44 -26.93 -7.39 13.31
CA PRO A 44 -26.37 -8.75 13.33
C PRO A 44 -27.30 -9.78 12.70
N ASP A 45 -28.60 -9.52 12.86
CA ASP A 45 -29.72 -10.32 12.40
C ASP A 45 -29.95 -10.33 10.88
N ASN A 46 -29.33 -9.47 10.07
CA ASN A 46 -29.66 -9.38 8.62
C ASN A 46 -28.60 -9.96 7.68
N LEU A 47 -27.31 -9.66 7.89
CA LEU A 47 -26.25 -10.13 7.01
C LEU A 47 -25.78 -11.55 7.39
N MET A 48 -25.52 -11.78 8.68
CA MET A 48 -24.94 -13.04 9.17
C MET A 48 -25.97 -14.15 9.31
N SER A 49 -27.24 -13.81 9.59
CA SER A 49 -28.35 -14.79 9.67
C SER A 49 -28.73 -15.42 8.32
N ARG A 50 -28.26 -14.83 7.21
CA ARG A 50 -28.49 -15.26 5.83
C ARG A 50 -27.25 -15.92 5.20
N SER A 51 -26.16 -16.04 5.95
CA SER A 51 -24.93 -16.68 5.48
C SER A 51 -25.10 -18.20 5.30
N LEU A 52 -24.18 -18.81 4.55
CA LEU A 52 -24.15 -20.27 4.39
C LEU A 52 -23.94 -20.97 5.75
N GLY A 53 -23.12 -20.40 6.63
CA GLY A 53 -22.86 -20.88 7.98
C GLY A 53 -24.11 -20.85 8.85
N ALA A 54 -24.91 -19.78 8.80
CA ALA A 54 -26.21 -19.73 9.48
C ALA A 54 -27.18 -20.79 8.95
N PHE A 55 -27.19 -21.03 7.63
CA PHE A 55 -28.00 -22.08 7.03
C PHE A 55 -27.54 -23.48 7.47
N LEU A 56 -26.23 -23.74 7.51
CA LEU A 56 -25.66 -25.00 7.98
C LEU A 56 -25.90 -25.23 9.47
N ALA A 57 -25.72 -24.20 10.31
CA ALA A 57 -26.00 -24.26 11.74
C ALA A 57 -27.47 -24.56 12.04
N ARG A 58 -28.41 -23.97 11.28
CA ARG A 58 -29.85 -24.33 11.34
C ARG A 58 -30.08 -25.80 10.99
N LYS A 59 -29.42 -26.30 9.95
CA LYS A 59 -29.53 -27.70 9.52
C LYS A 59 -28.95 -28.67 10.55
N ARG A 60 -27.93 -28.26 11.32
CA ARG A 60 -27.29 -29.06 12.37
C ARG A 60 -27.88 -28.86 13.77
N ALA A 61 -28.89 -27.99 13.93
CA ALA A 61 -29.43 -27.56 15.23
C ALA A 61 -28.42 -26.87 16.16
N GLU A 62 -27.38 -26.25 15.59
CA GLU A 62 -26.30 -25.51 16.28
C GLU A 62 -26.50 -23.99 16.17
N GLN A 63 -27.72 -23.54 15.89
CA GLN A 63 -28.01 -22.13 15.61
C GLN A 63 -27.66 -21.21 16.79
N GLN A 64 -27.87 -21.64 18.02
CA GLN A 64 -27.54 -20.87 19.23
C GLN A 64 -26.04 -20.57 19.30
N GLN A 65 -25.20 -21.60 19.12
CA GLN A 65 -23.74 -21.48 19.16
C GLN A 65 -23.22 -20.60 18.00
N TYR A 66 -23.85 -20.68 16.84
CA TYR A 66 -23.52 -19.80 15.72
C TYR A 66 -23.85 -18.32 16.03
N LEU A 67 -24.99 -18.05 16.66
CA LEU A 67 -25.40 -16.70 17.02
C LEU A 67 -24.48 -16.10 18.10
N GLU A 68 -24.08 -16.89 19.10
CA GLU A 68 -23.11 -16.47 20.12
C GLU A 68 -21.76 -16.06 19.48
N LYS A 69 -21.27 -16.84 18.51
CA LYS A 69 -20.06 -16.51 17.74
C LYS A 69 -20.19 -15.17 17.00
N VAL A 70 -21.35 -14.94 16.38
CA VAL A 70 -21.64 -13.71 15.64
C VAL A 70 -21.74 -12.52 16.59
N GLU A 71 -22.41 -12.66 17.72
CA GLU A 71 -22.53 -11.62 18.75
C GLU A 71 -21.16 -11.21 19.29
N GLN A 72 -20.31 -12.18 19.64
CA GLN A 72 -18.96 -11.91 20.11
C GLN A 72 -18.09 -11.19 19.07
N LEU A 73 -18.19 -11.59 17.80
CA LEU A 73 -17.52 -10.90 16.69
C LEU A 73 -18.04 -9.45 16.51
N TRP A 74 -19.32 -9.22 16.74
CA TRP A 74 -19.94 -7.89 16.73
C TRP A 74 -19.52 -7.02 17.90
N ASP A 75 -19.35 -7.59 19.09
CA ASP A 75 -18.86 -6.87 20.26
C ASP A 75 -17.42 -6.40 20.03
N TYR A 76 -16.54 -7.26 19.50
CA TYR A 76 -15.19 -6.86 19.07
C TYR A 76 -15.21 -5.77 18.00
N ALA A 77 -16.13 -5.86 17.04
CA ALA A 77 -16.28 -4.86 15.99
C ALA A 77 -16.78 -3.51 16.53
N LYS A 78 -17.65 -3.52 17.56
CA LYS A 78 -18.15 -2.30 18.22
C LYS A 78 -17.09 -1.66 19.10
N GLU A 79 -16.36 -2.45 19.89
CA GLU A 79 -15.22 -1.97 20.69
C GLU A 79 -14.17 -1.28 19.80
N ALA A 80 -13.95 -1.77 18.57
CA ALA A 80 -13.04 -1.14 17.61
C ALA A 80 -13.51 0.22 17.07
N VAL A 81 -14.77 0.62 17.33
CA VAL A 81 -15.44 1.83 16.80
C VAL A 81 -15.85 2.80 17.91
N GLU A 82 -15.75 2.43 19.19
CA GLU A 82 -16.16 3.28 20.33
C GLU A 82 -15.50 4.67 20.37
N ASP A 83 -14.38 4.87 19.66
CA ASP A 83 -13.67 6.16 19.53
C ASP A 83 -14.13 7.06 18.36
N ASP A 84 -15.39 6.94 17.90
CA ASP A 84 -16.03 7.76 16.85
C ASP A 84 -15.14 8.04 15.61
N PRO A 85 -14.77 6.99 14.85
CA PRO A 85 -13.93 7.14 13.67
C PRO A 85 -14.67 7.87 12.54
N GLN A 86 -14.02 8.87 11.96
CA GLN A 86 -14.55 9.65 10.84
C GLN A 86 -14.96 8.75 9.66
N ALA A 87 -16.12 9.01 9.03
CA ALA A 87 -16.72 8.15 7.99
C ALA A 87 -15.78 7.77 6.82
N ALA A 88 -14.82 8.64 6.48
CA ALA A 88 -13.81 8.38 5.46
C ALA A 88 -12.79 7.29 5.87
N VAL A 89 -12.35 7.30 7.13
CA VAL A 89 -11.43 6.30 7.71
C VAL A 89 -12.11 4.92 7.73
N VAL A 90 -13.38 4.91 8.12
CA VAL A 90 -14.25 3.74 8.10
C VAL A 90 -14.39 3.16 6.69
N LEU A 91 -14.65 4.01 5.70
CA LEU A 91 -14.80 3.59 4.31
C LEU A 91 -13.50 2.97 3.77
N ILE A 92 -12.35 3.60 4.04
CA ILE A 92 -11.04 3.07 3.62
C ILE A 92 -10.73 1.76 4.33
N ALA A 93 -11.03 1.63 5.63
CA ALA A 93 -10.87 0.38 6.37
C ALA A 93 -11.69 -0.76 5.74
N SER A 94 -12.96 -0.48 5.39
CA SER A 94 -13.86 -1.47 4.78
C SER A 94 -13.34 -2.03 3.45
N GLN A 95 -12.68 -1.18 2.65
CA GLN A 95 -12.20 -1.51 1.31
C GLN A 95 -10.81 -2.16 1.34
N SER A 96 -9.95 -1.73 2.25
CA SER A 96 -8.55 -2.16 2.34
C SER A 96 -8.33 -3.31 3.32
N GLY A 97 -9.23 -3.51 4.29
CA GLY A 97 -9.05 -4.44 5.40
C GLY A 97 -8.07 -3.95 6.47
N LEU A 98 -7.58 -2.71 6.38
CA LEU A 98 -6.59 -2.16 7.28
C LEU A 98 -7.21 -1.78 8.64
N PRO A 99 -6.44 -1.91 9.74
CA PRO A 99 -6.86 -1.49 11.07
C PRO A 99 -7.22 0.00 11.12
N LEU A 100 -8.31 0.34 11.80
CA LEU A 100 -8.79 1.72 11.95
C LEU A 100 -7.74 2.62 12.63
N ASP A 101 -7.05 2.10 13.65
CA ASP A 101 -6.01 2.82 14.38
C ASP A 101 -4.82 3.21 13.48
N LEU A 102 -4.43 2.32 12.55
CA LEU A 102 -3.39 2.61 11.56
C LEU A 102 -3.83 3.72 10.62
N LEU A 103 -5.05 3.65 10.12
CA LEU A 103 -5.61 4.63 9.20
C LEU A 103 -5.77 5.99 9.87
N GLU A 104 -6.21 6.03 11.12
CA GLU A 104 -6.33 7.27 11.90
C GLU A 104 -4.95 7.90 12.15
N ARG A 105 -3.93 7.10 12.51
CA ARG A 105 -2.55 7.61 12.62
C ARG A 105 -2.02 8.18 11.30
N LEU A 106 -2.29 7.51 10.17
CA LEU A 106 -1.92 8.01 8.85
C LEU A 106 -2.64 9.33 8.55
N ARG A 107 -3.95 9.39 8.79
CA ARG A 107 -4.77 10.59 8.59
C ARG A 107 -4.24 11.76 9.41
N GLN A 108 -3.99 11.55 10.70
CA GLN A 108 -3.42 12.58 11.58
C GLN A 108 -2.05 13.05 11.10
N ARG A 109 -1.18 12.13 10.66
CA ARG A 109 0.13 12.47 10.13
C ARG A 109 0.03 13.34 8.88
N LEU A 110 -0.89 13.02 7.96
CA LEU A 110 -1.14 13.83 6.76
C LEU A 110 -1.73 15.19 7.14
N TYR A 111 -2.73 15.22 8.01
CA TYR A 111 -3.39 16.45 8.46
C TYR A 111 -2.43 17.44 9.11
N VAL A 112 -1.58 16.97 10.03
CA VAL A 112 -0.55 17.81 10.67
C VAL A 112 0.54 18.24 9.69
N GLY A 113 0.75 17.46 8.62
CA GLY A 113 1.75 17.74 7.59
C GLY A 113 1.32 18.77 6.55
N ILE A 114 0.03 19.12 6.47
CA ILE A 114 -0.50 20.05 5.45
C ILE A 114 0.30 21.37 5.46
N GLY A 115 0.67 21.83 4.26
CA GLY A 115 1.55 22.99 4.05
C GLY A 115 3.04 22.64 3.99
N GLY A 116 3.42 21.40 4.33
CA GLY A 116 4.78 20.87 4.20
C GLY A 116 4.83 19.46 3.62
N LEU A 117 3.73 18.97 3.01
CA LEU A 117 3.72 17.67 2.35
C LEU A 117 4.53 17.73 1.05
N PRO A 118 5.12 16.60 0.62
CA PRO A 118 5.95 16.59 -0.57
C PRO A 118 5.16 16.95 -1.83
N THR A 119 5.79 17.67 -2.75
CA THR A 119 5.20 18.07 -4.04
C THR A 119 5.71 17.23 -5.21
N THR A 120 6.59 16.26 -4.96
CA THR A 120 7.21 15.41 -6.00
C THR A 120 7.05 13.93 -5.69
N ILE A 121 7.06 13.08 -6.72
CA ILE A 121 6.98 11.61 -6.56
C ILE A 121 8.13 11.08 -5.70
N GLU A 122 9.35 11.58 -5.91
CA GLU A 122 10.50 11.21 -5.08
C GLU A 122 10.32 11.65 -3.62
N GLY A 123 9.81 12.87 -3.38
CA GLY A 123 9.53 13.35 -2.04
C GLY A 123 8.48 12.51 -1.31
N TRP A 124 7.45 12.04 -2.02
CA TRP A 124 6.47 11.10 -1.47
C TRP A 124 7.06 9.72 -1.15
N VAL A 125 8.03 9.25 -1.93
CA VAL A 125 8.81 8.03 -1.60
C VAL A 125 9.59 8.22 -0.31
N ASP A 126 10.28 9.34 -0.14
CA ASP A 126 11.02 9.64 1.08
C ASP A 126 10.09 9.76 2.28
N TRP A 127 9.00 10.52 2.15
CA TRP A 127 7.99 10.68 3.19
C TRP A 127 7.39 9.34 3.64
N THR A 128 7.06 8.47 2.67
CA THR A 128 6.53 7.13 2.95
C THR A 128 7.53 6.30 3.72
N MET A 129 8.80 6.35 3.30
CA MET A 129 9.86 5.61 3.97
C MET A 129 10.11 6.12 5.39
N ASP A 130 10.06 7.44 5.61
CA ASP A 130 10.23 8.02 6.93
C ASP A 130 9.04 7.74 7.84
N TRP A 131 7.82 7.70 7.30
CA TRP A 131 6.65 7.22 8.03
C TRP A 131 6.86 5.77 8.51
N LEU A 132 7.20 4.84 7.61
CA LEU A 132 7.42 3.43 7.95
C LEU A 132 8.62 3.22 8.88
N LYS A 133 9.61 4.12 8.90
CA LYS A 133 10.70 4.08 9.88
C LYS A 133 10.22 4.47 11.27
N SER A 134 9.35 5.48 11.36
CA SER A 134 8.85 6.05 12.61
C SER A 134 7.67 5.28 13.23
N ASP A 135 6.83 4.64 12.43
CA ASP A 135 5.65 3.91 12.87
C ASP A 135 5.86 2.39 12.70
N VAL A 136 6.21 1.74 13.81
CA VAL A 136 6.50 0.28 13.83
C VAL A 136 5.25 -0.53 13.50
N ALA A 137 4.09 -0.15 14.04
CA ALA A 137 2.84 -0.86 13.82
C ALA A 137 2.41 -0.80 12.35
N ALA A 138 2.49 0.39 11.74
CA ALA A 138 2.23 0.54 10.31
C ALA A 138 3.21 -0.27 9.46
N ARG A 139 4.50 -0.25 9.80
CA ARG A 139 5.53 -1.04 9.09
C ARG A 139 5.25 -2.54 9.16
N GLU A 140 4.98 -3.06 10.35
CA GLU A 140 4.71 -4.48 10.56
C GLU A 140 3.44 -4.92 9.83
N HIS A 141 2.39 -4.12 9.90
CA HIS A 141 1.12 -4.43 9.25
C HIS A 141 1.22 -4.36 7.72
N LEU A 142 1.67 -3.22 7.18
CA LEU A 142 1.68 -2.95 5.72
C LEU A 142 2.72 -3.79 4.97
N LEU A 143 3.83 -4.17 5.62
CA LEU A 143 4.89 -4.93 4.98
C LEU A 143 4.87 -6.43 5.30
N ARG A 144 3.90 -6.92 6.09
CA ARG A 144 3.81 -8.34 6.50
C ARG A 144 3.93 -9.30 5.31
N ASP A 145 3.13 -9.07 4.28
CA ASP A 145 3.06 -9.94 3.09
C ASP A 145 4.26 -9.82 2.16
N VAL A 146 5.05 -8.76 2.30
CA VAL A 146 6.23 -8.46 1.44
C VAL A 146 7.54 -8.44 2.22
N GLN A 147 7.56 -8.83 3.49
CA GLN A 147 8.74 -8.82 4.36
C GLN A 147 9.91 -9.61 3.76
N ARG A 148 9.61 -10.80 3.24
CA ARG A 148 10.62 -11.64 2.57
C ARG A 148 11.23 -10.95 1.36
N SER A 149 10.39 -10.27 0.58
CA SER A 149 10.82 -9.54 -0.61
C SER A 149 11.69 -8.34 -0.22
N ALA A 150 11.21 -7.53 0.73
CA ALA A 150 11.92 -6.37 1.26
C ALA A 150 13.33 -6.73 1.78
N THR A 151 13.45 -7.84 2.51
CA THR A 151 14.75 -8.29 3.04
C THR A 151 15.65 -8.86 1.95
N ALA A 152 15.11 -9.67 1.04
CA ALA A 152 15.85 -10.23 -0.09
C ALA A 152 16.38 -9.16 -1.05
N SER A 153 15.63 -8.08 -1.27
CA SER A 153 16.08 -6.90 -2.03
C SER A 153 17.26 -6.16 -1.40
N THR A 154 17.61 -6.46 -0.14
CA THR A 154 18.78 -5.86 0.55
C THR A 154 19.92 -6.87 0.76
N GLY A 155 19.86 -8.03 0.11
CA GLY A 155 20.83 -9.11 0.29
C GLY A 155 20.77 -9.80 1.65
N LYS A 156 19.76 -9.49 2.49
CA LYS A 156 19.57 -10.09 3.82
C LYS A 156 18.73 -11.36 3.73
N THR A 157 18.81 -12.18 4.77
CA THR A 157 18.07 -13.43 4.84
C THR A 157 16.56 -13.18 5.02
N ALA A 158 15.74 -14.01 4.38
CA ALA A 158 14.28 -13.95 4.41
C ALA A 158 13.63 -14.01 5.81
N LYS A 159 14.40 -14.44 6.83
CA LYS A 159 13.94 -14.53 8.23
C LYS A 159 14.13 -13.23 9.02
N SER A 160 14.80 -12.24 8.44
CA SER A 160 15.04 -10.97 9.12
C SER A 160 13.74 -10.15 9.20
N ALA A 161 13.53 -9.43 10.31
CA ALA A 161 12.46 -8.45 10.40
C ALA A 161 12.75 -7.25 9.47
N VAL A 162 11.71 -6.65 8.89
CA VAL A 162 11.87 -5.36 8.20
C VAL A 162 12.08 -4.29 9.26
N ASN A 163 13.32 -3.82 9.41
CA ASN A 163 13.68 -2.76 10.34
C ASN A 163 14.13 -1.50 9.59
N VAL A 164 14.43 -0.43 10.35
CA VAL A 164 14.91 0.85 9.78
C VAL A 164 16.12 0.66 8.86
N ALA A 165 17.05 -0.24 9.19
CA ALA A 165 18.22 -0.50 8.35
C ALA A 165 17.85 -1.19 7.02
N VAL A 166 16.83 -2.03 6.98
CA VAL A 166 16.29 -2.57 5.72
C VAL A 166 15.63 -1.46 4.90
N LEU A 167 14.78 -0.63 5.53
CA LEU A 167 14.13 0.47 4.83
C LEU A 167 15.15 1.47 4.22
N ASN A 168 16.18 1.84 4.98
CA ASN A 168 17.26 2.69 4.49
C ASN A 168 18.02 2.06 3.31
N ALA A 169 18.22 0.75 3.32
CA ALA A 169 18.89 0.05 2.22
C ALA A 169 18.01 -0.08 0.96
N LEU A 170 16.68 -0.03 1.09
CA LEU A 170 15.77 -0.07 -0.06
C LEU A 170 15.67 1.27 -0.81
N VAL A 171 15.80 2.40 -0.10
CA VAL A 171 15.61 3.75 -0.65
C VAL A 171 16.43 3.99 -1.93
N PRO A 172 17.75 3.71 -1.97
CA PRO A 172 18.55 3.93 -3.18
C PRO A 172 18.05 3.14 -4.39
N GLY A 173 17.61 1.89 -4.17
CA GLY A 173 17.08 1.05 -5.23
C GLY A 173 15.74 1.54 -5.76
N ILE A 174 14.86 2.01 -4.87
CA ILE A 174 13.55 2.57 -5.24
C ILE A 174 13.73 3.89 -6.01
N LYS A 175 14.64 4.76 -5.53
CA LYS A 175 14.98 5.99 -6.25
C LYS A 175 15.54 5.69 -7.64
N GLY A 176 16.45 4.72 -7.77
CA GLY A 176 16.95 4.28 -9.07
C GLY A 176 15.85 3.70 -9.97
N TRP A 177 14.85 3.03 -9.39
CA TRP A 177 13.68 2.54 -10.13
C TRP A 177 12.77 3.65 -10.64
N ILE A 178 12.42 4.65 -9.82
CA ILE A 178 11.57 5.74 -10.30
C ILE A 178 12.31 6.70 -11.22
N SER A 179 13.64 6.81 -11.10
CA SER A 179 14.47 7.70 -11.92
C SER A 179 14.97 7.06 -13.22
N GLY A 180 14.43 5.92 -13.65
CA GLY A 180 14.83 5.32 -14.93
C GLY A 180 16.16 4.57 -14.99
N ARG A 181 16.85 4.29 -13.87
CA ARG A 181 18.18 3.60 -13.89
C ARG A 181 18.09 2.13 -14.30
N PRO A 182 19.04 1.58 -15.07
CA PRO A 182 19.04 0.16 -15.44
C PRO A 182 19.23 -0.77 -14.22
N LEU A 183 18.85 -2.04 -14.37
CA LEU A 183 18.81 -3.02 -13.25
C LEU A 183 20.18 -3.24 -12.60
N ASN A 184 21.26 -3.20 -13.36
CA ASN A 184 22.62 -3.34 -12.83
C ASN A 184 22.99 -2.16 -11.92
N GLU A 185 22.56 -0.93 -12.22
CA GLU A 185 22.78 0.21 -11.33
C GLU A 185 21.93 0.13 -10.07
N ILE A 186 20.68 -0.33 -10.19
CA ILE A 186 19.80 -0.59 -9.04
C ILE A 186 20.40 -1.69 -8.14
N GLU A 187 20.94 -2.76 -8.73
CA GLU A 187 21.62 -3.85 -8.00
C GLU A 187 22.78 -3.31 -7.15
N ARG A 188 23.66 -2.50 -7.75
CA ARG A 188 24.77 -1.88 -7.02
C ARG A 188 24.27 -0.98 -5.89
N ALA A 189 23.22 -0.20 -6.13
CA ALA A 189 22.63 0.69 -5.13
C ALA A 189 22.03 -0.08 -3.94
N LEU A 190 21.61 -1.33 -4.15
CA LEU A 190 21.11 -2.24 -3.12
C LEU A 190 22.23 -3.05 -2.43
N GLY A 191 23.49 -2.85 -2.82
CA GLY A 191 24.65 -3.56 -2.27
C GLY A 191 25.05 -4.85 -2.98
N GLY A 192 24.47 -5.12 -4.16
CA GLY A 192 24.81 -6.26 -4.99
C GLY A 192 26.01 -6.03 -5.92
N ASP A 193 26.47 -7.12 -6.54
CA ASP A 193 27.59 -7.13 -7.48
C ASP A 193 27.16 -7.68 -8.86
N PRO A 194 26.59 -6.85 -9.75
CA PRO A 194 26.12 -7.30 -11.06
C PRO A 194 27.26 -7.71 -12.01
N ASP A 195 28.51 -7.36 -11.70
CA ASP A 195 29.69 -7.76 -12.48
C ASP A 195 30.43 -8.96 -11.84
N GLY A 196 29.82 -9.56 -10.82
CA GLY A 196 30.36 -10.70 -10.09
C GLY A 196 30.57 -11.94 -10.96
N LYS A 197 31.36 -12.88 -10.43
CA LYS A 197 31.77 -14.08 -11.19
C LYS A 197 30.65 -15.10 -11.40
N SER A 198 29.63 -15.13 -10.53
CA SER A 198 28.53 -16.10 -10.63
C SER A 198 27.44 -15.60 -11.58
N ASP A 199 26.79 -16.52 -12.28
CA ASP A 199 25.65 -16.20 -13.15
C ASP A 199 24.50 -15.59 -12.37
N THR A 200 24.29 -16.04 -11.12
CA THR A 200 23.28 -15.46 -10.23
C THR A 200 23.55 -13.97 -9.97
N ALA A 201 24.79 -13.56 -9.72
CA ALA A 201 25.11 -12.17 -9.44
C ALA A 201 24.82 -11.27 -10.67
N LYS A 202 25.19 -11.74 -11.86
CA LYS A 202 24.91 -11.06 -13.13
C LYS A 202 23.43 -10.90 -13.45
N MET A 203 22.56 -11.74 -12.88
CA MET A 203 21.11 -11.64 -13.07
C MET A 203 20.46 -10.50 -12.28
N CYS A 204 21.20 -9.79 -11.42
CA CYS A 204 20.71 -8.70 -10.57
C CYS A 204 19.55 -9.13 -9.65
N PRO A 205 19.75 -10.14 -8.77
CA PRO A 205 18.69 -10.73 -7.96
C PRO A 205 18.01 -9.73 -7.01
N GLN A 206 18.76 -8.81 -6.39
CA GLN A 206 18.18 -7.86 -5.45
C GLN A 206 17.28 -6.85 -6.16
N ALA A 207 17.75 -6.28 -7.27
CA ALA A 207 17.00 -5.38 -8.11
C ALA A 207 15.74 -6.06 -8.65
N ARG A 208 15.84 -7.30 -9.14
CA ARG A 208 14.69 -8.07 -9.64
C ARG A 208 13.65 -8.33 -8.56
N GLU A 209 14.08 -8.75 -7.38
CA GLU A 209 13.15 -8.96 -6.26
C GLU A 209 12.44 -7.67 -5.88
N LEU A 210 13.18 -6.55 -5.86
CA LEU A 210 12.63 -5.22 -5.58
C LEU A 210 11.53 -4.87 -6.59
N ILE A 211 11.82 -4.96 -7.89
CA ILE A 211 10.90 -4.48 -8.94
C ILE A 211 9.75 -5.44 -9.23
N ALA A 212 9.95 -6.75 -9.05
CA ALA A 212 8.94 -7.75 -9.40
C ALA A 212 7.94 -7.97 -8.27
N THR A 213 8.37 -7.80 -7.02
CA THR A 213 7.56 -8.16 -5.85
C THR A 213 7.37 -7.00 -4.89
N PHE A 214 8.44 -6.41 -4.34
CA PHE A 214 8.32 -5.39 -3.30
C PHE A 214 7.63 -4.12 -3.80
N ILE A 215 8.02 -3.59 -4.95
CA ILE A 215 7.43 -2.36 -5.50
C ILE A 215 5.95 -2.56 -5.83
N PRO A 216 5.53 -3.58 -6.62
CA PRO A 216 4.13 -3.70 -7.01
C PRO A 216 3.20 -4.07 -5.85
N ARG A 217 3.64 -4.93 -4.93
CA ARG A 217 2.78 -5.46 -3.85
C ARG A 217 2.86 -4.67 -2.55
N GLY A 218 4.03 -4.10 -2.24
CA GLY A 218 4.26 -3.33 -1.03
C GLY A 218 4.11 -1.85 -1.30
N LEU A 219 5.12 -1.26 -1.94
CA LEU A 219 5.23 0.19 -2.04
C LEU A 219 4.07 0.82 -2.82
N SER A 220 3.66 0.24 -3.95
CA SER A 220 2.56 0.79 -4.77
C SER A 220 1.22 0.77 -4.04
N PHE A 221 0.97 -0.28 -3.23
CA PHE A 221 -0.23 -0.36 -2.39
C PHE A 221 -0.22 0.74 -1.33
N ILE A 222 0.90 0.92 -0.62
CA ILE A 222 1.05 1.97 0.40
C ILE A 222 0.88 3.36 -0.21
N MET A 223 1.44 3.59 -1.40
CA MET A 223 1.24 4.85 -2.14
C MET A 223 -0.22 5.10 -2.46
N GLY A 224 -0.97 4.08 -2.88
CA GLY A 224 -2.41 4.21 -3.14
C GLY A 224 -3.22 4.52 -1.89
N LEU A 225 -2.83 3.94 -0.75
CA LEU A 225 -3.43 4.26 0.55
C LEU A 225 -3.20 5.74 0.92
N ILE A 226 -1.97 6.22 0.75
CA ILE A 226 -1.59 7.61 1.03
C ILE A 226 -2.37 8.56 0.13
N SER A 227 -2.37 8.33 -1.19
CA SER A 227 -3.13 9.14 -2.14
C SER A 227 -4.61 9.22 -1.75
N ARG A 228 -5.22 8.06 -1.44
CA ARG A 228 -6.64 8.03 -1.08
C ARG A 228 -6.94 8.80 0.20
N MET A 229 -6.09 8.68 1.21
CA MET A 229 -6.27 9.41 2.47
C MET A 229 -6.04 10.93 2.27
N ALA A 230 -5.09 11.32 1.42
CA ALA A 230 -4.83 12.71 1.09
C ALA A 230 -5.99 13.35 0.30
N GLU A 231 -6.60 12.60 -0.63
CA GLU A 231 -7.84 13.02 -1.33
C GLU A 231 -8.99 13.26 -0.34
N GLU A 232 -9.22 12.34 0.60
CA GLU A 232 -10.29 12.49 1.62
C GLU A 232 -10.07 13.70 2.54
N LEU A 233 -8.82 14.07 2.78
CA LEU A 233 -8.46 15.25 3.59
C LEU A 233 -8.46 16.56 2.80
N ASP A 234 -8.79 16.53 1.49
CA ASP A 234 -8.69 17.66 0.57
C ASP A 234 -7.34 18.40 0.69
N VAL A 235 -6.24 17.63 0.75
CA VAL A 235 -4.91 18.19 0.97
C VAL A 235 -4.53 19.18 -0.12
N THR A 236 -4.91 18.92 -1.37
CA THR A 236 -4.64 19.80 -2.52
C THR A 236 -5.43 21.10 -2.46
N GLY A 237 -6.64 21.08 -1.89
CA GLY A 237 -7.39 22.29 -1.58
C GLY A 237 -6.76 23.12 -0.44
N ALA A 238 -6.06 22.45 0.48
CA ALA A 238 -5.43 23.06 1.65
C ALA A 238 -3.95 23.47 1.46
N GLN A 239 -3.27 22.94 0.44
CA GLN A 239 -1.85 23.19 0.14
C GLN A 239 -1.69 23.53 -1.35
N GLU A 240 -1.54 24.82 -1.65
CA GLU A 240 -1.56 25.36 -3.04
C GLU A 240 -0.43 24.85 -3.95
N ASP A 241 0.73 24.49 -3.38
CA ASP A 241 1.89 24.02 -4.15
C ASP A 241 1.87 22.51 -4.42
N LEU A 242 0.88 21.79 -3.89
CA LEU A 242 0.66 20.37 -4.17
C LEU A 242 -0.40 20.19 -5.25
N ASP A 243 0.03 19.67 -6.39
CA ASP A 243 -0.87 19.35 -7.50
C ASP A 243 -1.61 18.01 -7.30
N GLU A 244 -2.91 18.01 -7.60
CA GLU A 244 -3.78 16.83 -7.54
C GLU A 244 -3.28 15.72 -8.46
N SER A 245 -2.75 16.07 -9.63
CA SER A 245 -2.21 15.10 -10.59
C SER A 245 -1.05 14.29 -10.00
N THR A 246 -0.27 14.89 -9.09
CA THR A 246 0.83 14.20 -8.41
C THR A 246 0.28 13.10 -7.51
N LEU A 247 -0.70 13.41 -6.66
CA LEU A 247 -1.34 12.42 -5.76
C LEU A 247 -2.02 11.30 -6.54
N GLN A 248 -2.80 11.63 -7.57
CA GLN A 248 -3.48 10.66 -8.42
C GLN A 248 -2.50 9.75 -9.18
N SER A 249 -1.30 10.26 -9.49
CA SER A 249 -0.27 9.52 -10.22
C SER A 249 0.62 8.64 -9.33
N LEU A 250 0.70 8.86 -8.01
CA LEU A 250 1.69 8.23 -7.12
C LEU A 250 1.77 6.71 -7.29
N THR A 251 0.65 6.01 -7.19
CA THR A 251 0.60 4.55 -7.34
C THR A 251 1.15 4.10 -8.69
N ALA A 252 0.69 4.72 -9.78
CA ALA A 252 1.06 4.34 -11.13
C ALA A 252 2.52 4.70 -11.46
N ALA A 253 2.96 5.88 -11.03
CA ALA A 253 4.31 6.38 -11.19
C ALA A 253 5.32 5.46 -10.50
N VAL A 254 5.11 5.17 -9.21
CA VAL A 254 6.00 4.30 -8.44
C VAL A 254 5.98 2.87 -8.98
N ARG A 255 4.79 2.31 -9.27
CA ARG A 255 4.67 0.93 -9.77
C ARG A 255 5.40 0.74 -11.10
N ARG A 256 5.32 1.73 -11.99
CA ARG A 256 5.90 1.66 -13.34
C ARG A 256 7.31 2.24 -13.43
N GLY A 257 7.74 2.95 -12.40
CA GLY A 257 9.08 3.51 -12.25
C GLY A 257 9.26 4.82 -13.00
N PHE A 258 8.43 5.82 -12.69
CA PHE A 258 8.55 7.18 -13.17
C PHE A 258 8.59 8.16 -11.99
N ASP A 259 9.45 9.17 -12.09
CA ASP A 259 9.74 10.18 -11.05
C ASP A 259 8.96 11.48 -11.25
N THR A 260 8.27 11.64 -12.38
CA THR A 260 7.38 12.78 -12.66
C THR A 260 6.07 12.35 -13.29
N VAL A 261 5.02 13.16 -13.11
CA VAL A 261 3.72 12.98 -13.77
C VAL A 261 3.89 13.02 -15.29
N GLY A 262 4.65 13.99 -15.81
CA GLY A 262 4.90 14.12 -17.25
C GLY A 262 5.56 12.89 -17.89
N LYS A 263 6.49 12.22 -17.19
CA LYS A 263 7.10 10.97 -17.68
C LYS A 263 6.09 9.81 -17.70
N LEU A 264 5.22 9.72 -16.69
CA LEU A 264 4.15 8.72 -16.65
C LEU A 264 3.14 8.93 -17.79
N GLU A 265 2.72 10.17 -18.03
CA GLU A 265 1.81 10.53 -19.13
C GLU A 265 2.44 10.26 -20.50
N PHE A 266 3.71 10.60 -20.66
CA PHE A 266 4.47 10.28 -21.85
C PHE A 266 4.48 8.77 -22.11
N ALA A 267 4.74 7.96 -21.08
CA ALA A 267 4.69 6.51 -21.16
C ALA A 267 3.28 5.95 -21.46
N ASN A 268 2.22 6.63 -21.02
CA ASN A 268 0.83 6.25 -21.35
C ASN A 268 0.49 6.48 -22.82
N SER A 269 1.04 7.55 -23.42
CA SER A 269 0.84 7.89 -24.84
C SER A 269 1.71 7.08 -25.80
N ARG A 270 2.79 6.46 -25.32
CA ARG A 270 3.80 5.71 -26.09
C ARG A 270 3.80 4.22 -25.76
N ARG A 271 2.68 3.55 -26.05
CA ARG A 271 2.52 2.10 -25.78
C ARG A 271 3.42 1.20 -26.64
N ASP A 272 4.02 1.76 -27.68
CA ASP A 272 5.00 1.12 -28.57
C ASP A 272 6.37 0.94 -27.91
N ILE A 273 6.72 1.79 -26.93
CA ILE A 273 8.00 1.75 -26.24
C ILE A 273 7.84 0.96 -24.93
N LEU A 274 8.38 -0.26 -24.90
CA LEU A 274 8.21 -1.16 -23.75
C LEU A 274 9.25 -0.93 -22.63
N GLY A 275 10.37 -0.27 -22.94
CA GLY A 275 11.47 -0.08 -21.99
C GLY A 275 11.34 1.17 -21.13
N ARG A 276 11.15 1.02 -19.82
CA ARG A 276 11.16 2.14 -18.83
C ARG A 276 12.40 3.03 -18.99
N VAL A 277 13.59 2.42 -19.00
CA VAL A 277 14.87 3.16 -19.12
C VAL A 277 14.92 3.97 -20.42
N GLN A 278 14.41 3.41 -21.50
CA GLN A 278 14.37 4.08 -22.81
C GLN A 278 13.36 5.24 -22.79
N LEU A 279 12.19 5.07 -22.16
CA LEU A 279 11.21 6.13 -21.99
C LEU A 279 11.76 7.32 -21.21
N HIS A 280 12.50 7.07 -20.13
CA HIS A 280 13.20 8.14 -19.40
C HIS A 280 14.14 8.93 -20.30
N LYS A 281 15.03 8.24 -21.01
CA LYS A 281 16.00 8.90 -21.91
C LYS A 281 15.33 9.74 -22.99
N ILE A 282 14.33 9.17 -23.68
CA ILE A 282 13.62 9.88 -24.75
C ILE A 282 12.87 11.11 -24.20
N TYR A 283 12.31 11.00 -23.01
CA TYR A 283 11.63 12.13 -22.38
C TYR A 283 12.61 13.25 -22.03
N ASP A 284 13.72 12.90 -21.38
CA ASP A 284 14.74 13.87 -20.96
C ASP A 284 15.40 14.54 -22.18
N GLU A 285 15.71 13.79 -23.24
CA GLU A 285 16.20 14.32 -24.52
C GLU A 285 15.22 15.32 -25.14
N ARG A 286 13.91 15.10 -25.04
CA ARG A 286 12.89 16.01 -25.57
C ARG A 286 12.75 17.28 -24.76
N GLN A 287 12.80 17.20 -23.45
CA GLN A 287 12.74 18.38 -22.59
C GLN A 287 13.96 19.29 -22.86
N GLN A 288 15.15 18.69 -23.00
CA GLN A 288 16.36 19.44 -23.37
C GLN A 288 16.25 20.17 -24.71
N ILE A 289 15.63 19.55 -25.72
CA ILE A 289 15.41 20.22 -27.02
C ILE A 289 14.44 21.39 -26.89
N VAL A 290 13.35 21.20 -26.15
CA VAL A 290 12.35 22.25 -25.93
C VAL A 290 12.95 23.43 -25.16
N ASP A 291 13.75 23.18 -24.13
CA ASP A 291 14.41 24.23 -23.35
C ASP A 291 15.41 25.04 -24.22
N LEU A 292 16.14 24.38 -25.12
CA LEU A 292 17.07 25.03 -26.04
C LEU A 292 16.35 25.91 -27.09
N ASP A 293 15.21 25.45 -27.62
CA ASP A 293 14.42 26.22 -28.59
C ASP A 293 13.82 27.49 -27.95
N PHE A 294 13.46 27.46 -26.67
CA PHE A 294 12.96 28.65 -25.95
C PHE A 294 14.04 29.67 -25.60
N ASP A 295 15.29 29.23 -25.37
CA ASP A 295 16.42 30.13 -25.13
C ASP A 295 16.85 30.88 -26.41
N ASP A 296 16.74 30.25 -27.58
CA ASP A 296 17.05 30.89 -28.87
C ASP A 296 16.00 31.95 -29.27
N ASP A 297 14.73 31.79 -28.87
CA ASP A 297 13.65 32.76 -29.12
C ASP A 297 13.69 34.01 -28.21
N LEU A 298 14.56 34.04 -27.19
CA LEU A 298 14.79 35.21 -26.32
C LEU A 298 15.93 36.13 -26.81
N TYR A 299 16.58 35.79 -27.92
CA TYR A 299 17.67 36.57 -28.53
C TYR A 299 17.37 37.07 -29.96
N VAL A 300 16.10 37.39 -30.27
CA VAL A 300 15.70 38.07 -31.52
C VAL A 300 15.06 39.44 -31.25
#